data_AF-A0A397IRW6-F1
#
_entry.id   AF-A0A397IRW6-F1
#
_cell.length_a   1.000
_cell.length_b   1.000
_cell.length_c   1.000
_cell.angle_alpha   90.00
_cell.angle_beta   90.00
_cell.angle_gamma   90.00
#
_symmetry.space_group_name_H-M   'P 1'
#
loop_
_entity.id
_entity.type
_entity.pdbx_description
1 polymer ?
#
loop_
_entity_poly.entity_id
_entity_poly.type
_entity_poly.pdbx_seq_one_letter_code
_entity_poly.pdbx_strand_id
1 'polypeptide(L)'
;MSIKDGALNCVAQRVIEHFDHTERGHGLTNIQRQKIDTWEKKVCNSGPKVQDVESLKRILKQPITLLDITHGTIFNSGKYRTSKYKDIEMVVHNGHAFPRNQHFPKDRMVEYYKGNTWEAINTALQGPQTIWLIEVGDENQRISQFVLEDGRTFRTWKKHTEIIESYKQLVDDAIDWQYREGIINEEKKSIISESLKVVDLAE
;
A
#
# COMPACT_ATOMS: atom_id res chain seq x y z
N MET A 1 6.92 13.06 23.44
CA MET A 1 5.79 13.17 22.49
C MET A 1 5.57 11.77 21.93
N SER A 2 4.50 11.10 22.33
CA SER A 2 4.23 9.70 21.94
C SER A 2 3.70 9.70 20.52
N ILE A 3 4.57 9.35 19.57
CA ILE A 3 4.12 8.94 18.25
C ILE A 3 3.54 7.53 18.46
N LYS A 4 2.22 7.41 18.40
CA LYS A 4 1.53 6.12 18.33
C LYS A 4 1.55 5.65 16.87
N ASP A 5 2.74 5.37 16.35
CA ASP A 5 2.88 4.70 15.06
C ASP A 5 2.50 3.24 15.26
N GLY A 6 1.54 2.77 14.46
CA GLY A 6 1.00 1.40 14.50
C GLY A 6 -0.53 1.31 14.54
N ALA A 7 -1.26 2.43 14.69
CA ALA A 7 -2.73 2.39 14.83
C ALA A 7 -3.52 2.74 13.56
N LEU A 8 -2.84 3.16 12.49
CA LEU A 8 -3.48 3.62 11.25
C LEU A 8 -3.06 2.75 10.06
N ASN A 9 -4.00 2.43 9.17
CA ASN A 9 -3.64 1.92 7.86
C ASN A 9 -2.87 3.07 7.18
N CYS A 10 -1.62 2.82 6.80
CA CYS A 10 -0.75 3.82 6.16
C CYS A 10 -1.46 4.57 5.01
N VAL A 11 -2.37 3.93 4.27
CA VAL A 11 -3.19 4.55 3.23
C VAL A 11 -4.04 5.71 3.78
N ALA A 12 -4.74 5.51 4.91
CA ALA A 12 -5.61 6.52 5.50
C ALA A 12 -4.81 7.75 5.93
N GLN A 13 -3.70 7.52 6.64
CA GLN A 13 -2.81 8.59 7.08
C GLN A 13 -2.24 9.37 5.89
N ARG A 14 -1.74 8.69 4.84
CA ARG A 14 -1.20 9.36 3.65
C ARG A 14 -2.25 10.14 2.87
N VAL A 15 -3.49 9.65 2.82
CA VAL A 15 -4.60 10.40 2.23
C VAL A 15 -4.89 11.66 3.02
N ILE A 16 -4.95 11.57 4.35
CA ILE A 16 -5.16 12.74 5.22
C ILE A 16 -4.03 13.76 5.04
N GLU A 17 -2.77 13.31 5.09
CA GLU A 17 -1.59 14.13 4.86
C GLU A 17 -1.64 14.81 3.49
N HIS A 18 -1.97 14.07 2.42
CA HIS A 18 -2.08 14.64 1.07
C HIS A 18 -3.02 15.84 1.04
N PHE A 19 -4.19 15.73 1.67
CA PHE A 19 -5.19 16.79 1.68
C PHE A 19 -4.90 17.94 2.66
N ASP A 20 -4.20 17.68 3.76
CA ASP A 20 -3.78 18.72 4.70
C ASP A 20 -2.76 19.70 4.09
N HIS A 21 -2.01 19.24 3.09
CA HIS A 21 -1.05 20.06 2.34
C HIS A 21 -1.65 20.71 1.06
N THR A 22 -2.96 20.57 0.81
CA THR A 22 -3.59 21.18 -0.38
C THR A 22 -3.94 22.66 -0.18
N GLU A 23 -4.04 23.39 -1.28
CA GLU A 23 -4.45 24.80 -1.29
C GLU A 23 -5.82 25.01 -0.61
N ARG A 24 -6.07 26.22 -0.09
CA ARG A 24 -7.32 26.59 0.59
C ARG A 24 -8.54 26.17 -0.23
N GLY A 25 -9.44 25.39 0.39
CA GLY A 25 -10.67 24.91 -0.23
C GLY A 25 -10.60 23.50 -0.83
N HIS A 26 -9.43 22.86 -0.82
CA HIS A 26 -9.24 21.48 -1.30
C HIS A 26 -9.10 20.43 -0.18
N GLY A 27 -8.99 20.86 1.08
CA GLY A 27 -8.86 19.97 2.24
C GLY A 27 -10.10 19.12 2.54
N LEU A 28 -9.89 18.03 3.31
CA LEU A 28 -10.96 17.14 3.74
C LEU A 28 -11.94 17.83 4.70
N THR A 29 -13.23 17.65 4.45
CA THR A 29 -14.29 18.02 5.40
C THR A 29 -14.26 17.12 6.64
N ASN A 30 -14.80 17.59 7.77
CA ASN A 30 -14.91 16.78 9.00
C ASN A 30 -15.65 15.45 8.77
N ILE A 31 -16.70 15.47 7.93
CA ILE A 31 -17.47 14.27 7.57
C ILE A 31 -16.62 13.28 6.79
N GLN A 32 -15.75 13.77 5.88
CA GLN A 32 -14.84 12.90 5.13
C GLN A 32 -13.79 12.28 6.04
N ARG A 33 -13.21 13.04 6.97
CA ARG A 33 -12.25 12.50 7.97
C ARG A 33 -12.88 11.37 8.78
N GLN A 34 -14.07 11.58 9.35
CA GLN A 34 -14.76 10.54 10.12
C GLN A 34 -15.05 9.27 9.28
N LYS A 35 -15.37 9.43 8.01
CA LYS A 35 -15.58 8.30 7.09
C LYS A 35 -14.28 7.57 6.76
N ILE A 36 -13.16 8.29 6.63
CA ILE A 36 -11.83 7.70 6.46
C ILE A 36 -11.43 6.91 7.73
N ASP A 37 -11.63 7.47 8.92
CA ASP A 37 -11.32 6.77 10.18
C ASP A 37 -12.15 5.48 10.34
N THR A 38 -13.43 5.53 9.93
CA THR A 38 -14.32 4.35 9.97
C THR A 38 -13.89 3.31 8.94
N TRP A 39 -13.58 3.76 7.73
CA TRP A 39 -13.07 2.92 6.65
C TRP A 39 -11.78 2.20 7.06
N GLU A 40 -10.86 2.93 7.67
CA GLU A 40 -9.59 2.42 8.15
C GLU A 40 -9.75 1.30 9.17
N LYS A 41 -10.57 1.51 10.21
CA LYS A 41 -10.82 0.48 11.23
C LYS A 41 -11.33 -0.83 10.61
N LYS A 42 -12.19 -0.73 9.60
CA LYS A 42 -12.69 -1.88 8.86
C LYS A 42 -11.54 -2.58 8.11
N VAL A 43 -10.76 -1.84 7.34
CA VAL A 43 -9.65 -2.38 6.54
C VAL A 43 -8.55 -2.97 7.40
N CYS A 44 -8.23 -2.35 8.54
CA CYS A 44 -7.25 -2.84 9.50
C CYS A 44 -7.63 -4.25 10.00
N ASN A 45 -8.92 -4.48 10.26
CA ASN A 45 -9.42 -5.77 10.75
C ASN A 45 -9.57 -6.83 9.65
N SER A 46 -9.98 -6.44 8.43
CA SER A 46 -10.32 -7.39 7.36
C SER A 46 -9.22 -7.58 6.30
N GLY A 47 -8.15 -6.80 6.39
CA GLY A 47 -7.20 -6.62 5.30
C GLY A 47 -7.73 -5.72 4.18
N PRO A 48 -6.84 -5.12 3.36
CA PRO A 48 -7.22 -4.25 2.25
C PRO A 48 -7.75 -5.05 1.06
N LYS A 49 -8.93 -4.67 0.56
CA LYS A 49 -9.50 -5.18 -0.70
C LYS A 49 -9.70 -4.07 -1.72
N VAL A 50 -9.87 -4.43 -2.98
CA VAL A 50 -10.14 -3.46 -4.06
C VAL A 50 -11.44 -2.67 -3.82
N GLN A 51 -12.47 -3.31 -3.24
CA GLN A 51 -13.70 -2.61 -2.87
C GLN A 51 -13.47 -1.55 -1.80
N ASP A 52 -12.47 -1.74 -0.93
CA ASP A 52 -12.12 -0.73 0.08
C ASP A 52 -11.49 0.49 -0.60
N VAL A 53 -10.68 0.33 -1.64
CA VAL A 53 -10.16 1.44 -2.46
C VAL A 53 -11.28 2.17 -3.20
N GLU A 54 -12.25 1.43 -3.76
CA GLU A 54 -13.46 2.02 -4.37
C GLU A 54 -14.30 2.80 -3.34
N SER A 55 -14.41 2.29 -2.12
CA SER A 55 -15.15 2.99 -1.06
C SER A 55 -14.43 4.27 -0.62
N LEU A 56 -13.09 4.26 -0.56
CA LEU A 56 -12.27 5.42 -0.27
C LEU A 56 -12.41 6.49 -1.35
N LYS A 57 -12.35 6.10 -2.63
CA LYS A 57 -12.67 6.96 -3.78
C LYS A 57 -14.04 7.65 -3.62
N ARG A 58 -15.08 6.93 -3.18
CA ARG A 58 -16.42 7.53 -2.95
C ARG A 58 -16.42 8.54 -1.80
N ILE A 59 -15.65 8.32 -0.75
CA ILE A 59 -15.50 9.27 0.37
C ILE A 59 -14.80 10.55 -0.12
N LEU A 60 -13.72 10.39 -0.88
CA LEU A 60 -12.90 11.50 -1.37
C LEU A 60 -13.56 12.24 -2.55
N LYS A 61 -14.48 11.59 -3.27
CA LYS A 61 -15.05 12.05 -4.55
C LYS A 61 -13.98 12.35 -5.61
N GLN A 62 -12.90 11.55 -5.59
CA GLN A 62 -11.77 11.68 -6.51
C GLN A 62 -11.33 10.28 -6.99
N PRO A 63 -10.86 10.17 -8.24
CA PRO A 63 -10.28 8.94 -8.75
C PRO A 63 -8.96 8.61 -8.02
N ILE A 64 -8.69 7.32 -7.87
CA ILE A 64 -7.51 6.78 -7.20
C ILE A 64 -6.85 5.80 -8.16
N THR A 65 -5.54 5.96 -8.36
CA THR A 65 -4.69 5.06 -9.13
C THR A 65 -3.66 4.44 -8.20
N LEU A 66 -3.63 3.11 -8.14
CA LEU A 66 -2.59 2.36 -7.47
C LEU A 66 -1.55 1.93 -8.50
N LEU A 67 -0.31 2.28 -8.22
CA LEU A 67 0.87 1.98 -9.02
C LEU A 67 1.74 0.99 -8.27
N ASP A 68 2.51 0.17 -8.97
CA ASP A 68 3.65 -0.54 -8.38
C ASP A 68 4.87 0.38 -8.32
N ILE A 69 5.99 -0.10 -7.74
CA ILE A 69 7.24 0.66 -7.65
C ILE A 69 7.88 0.99 -9.01
N THR A 70 7.53 0.26 -10.07
CA THR A 70 7.96 0.54 -11.44
C THR A 70 7.08 1.58 -12.13
N HIS A 71 6.06 2.09 -11.41
CA HIS A 71 4.98 2.93 -11.93
C HIS A 71 4.05 2.21 -12.91
N GLY A 72 4.08 0.87 -12.94
CA GLY A 72 3.08 0.06 -13.58
C GLY A 72 1.73 0.24 -12.89
N THR A 73 0.65 0.41 -13.65
CA THR A 73 -0.69 0.56 -13.07
C THR A 73 -1.22 -0.78 -12.59
N ILE A 74 -1.44 -0.90 -11.27
CA ILE A 74 -2.08 -2.07 -10.65
C ILE A 74 -3.60 -1.91 -10.72
N PHE A 75 -4.09 -0.72 -10.33
CA PHE A 75 -5.51 -0.43 -10.26
C PHE A 75 -5.76 1.02 -10.65
N ASN A 76 -6.82 1.25 -11.42
CA ASN A 76 -7.31 2.59 -11.70
C ASN A 76 -8.80 2.59 -11.48
N SER A 77 -9.25 3.40 -10.51
CA SER A 77 -10.65 3.42 -10.10
C SER A 77 -11.58 4.07 -11.12
N GLY A 78 -11.05 4.75 -12.15
CA GLY A 78 -11.77 5.00 -13.40
C GLY A 78 -13.23 5.48 -13.26
N LYS A 79 -13.48 6.56 -12.51
CA LYS A 79 -14.72 7.38 -12.51
C LYS A 79 -14.50 8.57 -11.55
N TYR A 80 -15.06 9.73 -11.88
CA TYR A 80 -14.79 11.09 -11.33
C TYR A 80 -13.65 11.89 -11.99
N ARG A 81 -13.23 11.56 -13.23
CA ARG A 81 -12.46 12.50 -14.05
C ARG A 81 -13.33 13.70 -14.44
N THR A 82 -13.48 14.62 -13.50
CA THR A 82 -13.91 15.98 -13.77
C THR A 82 -12.64 16.82 -13.77
N SER A 83 -12.52 17.78 -14.68
CA SER A 83 -11.33 18.64 -14.85
C SER A 83 -10.87 19.40 -13.60
N LYS A 84 -11.67 19.34 -12.51
CA LYS A 84 -11.47 20.05 -11.25
C LYS A 84 -10.56 19.32 -10.25
N TYR A 85 -10.48 17.99 -10.28
CA TYR A 85 -9.70 17.21 -9.30
C TYR A 85 -8.75 16.25 -10.00
N LYS A 86 -7.48 16.27 -9.59
CA LYS A 86 -6.44 15.37 -10.13
C LYS A 86 -6.63 13.96 -9.57
N ASP A 87 -6.20 12.95 -10.35
CA ASP A 87 -6.13 11.56 -9.88
C ASP A 87 -5.19 11.48 -8.66
N ILE A 88 -5.64 10.83 -7.58
CA ILE A 88 -4.79 10.52 -6.43
C ILE A 88 -3.98 9.29 -6.80
N GLU A 89 -2.67 9.47 -6.93
CA GLU A 89 -1.76 8.39 -7.30
C GLU A 89 -0.97 7.91 -6.09
N MET A 90 -1.04 6.60 -5.84
CA MET A 90 -0.36 5.96 -4.73
C MET A 90 0.49 4.80 -5.25
N VAL A 91 1.73 4.69 -4.78
CA VAL A 91 2.62 3.56 -5.06
C VAL A 91 2.46 2.53 -3.95
N VAL A 92 2.08 1.30 -4.31
CA VAL A 92 2.00 0.16 -3.41
C VAL A 92 3.35 -0.54 -3.38
N HIS A 93 3.94 -0.63 -2.19
CA HIS A 93 5.22 -1.29 -1.99
C HIS A 93 5.26 -1.91 -0.60
N ASN A 94 5.77 -3.14 -0.50
CA ASN A 94 6.06 -3.80 0.77
C ASN A 94 4.87 -3.86 1.75
N GLY A 95 3.65 -4.02 1.24
CA GLY A 95 2.41 -4.05 2.04
C GLY A 95 1.86 -2.68 2.43
N HIS A 96 2.48 -1.58 1.95
CA HIS A 96 2.08 -0.21 2.25
C HIS A 96 1.79 0.59 0.97
N ALA A 97 1.06 1.70 1.11
CA ALA A 97 0.83 2.65 0.04
C ALA A 97 1.48 3.99 0.37
N PHE A 98 2.10 4.58 -0.63
CA PHE A 98 2.90 5.78 -0.51
C PHE A 98 2.53 6.82 -1.57
N PRO A 99 2.76 8.12 -1.33
CA PRO A 99 2.58 9.13 -2.37
C PRO A 99 3.48 8.85 -3.59
N ARG A 100 3.00 9.17 -4.80
CA ARG A 100 3.79 8.99 -6.04
C ARG A 100 5.20 9.61 -6.00
N ASN A 101 5.35 10.74 -5.32
CA ASN A 101 6.63 11.46 -5.26
C ASN A 101 7.59 10.92 -4.19
N GLN A 102 7.17 9.91 -3.42
CA GLN A 102 8.04 9.28 -2.44
C GLN A 102 9.02 8.36 -3.19
N HIS A 103 10.31 8.68 -3.11
CA HIS A 103 11.35 7.87 -3.72
C HIS A 103 11.59 6.62 -2.88
N PHE A 104 11.13 5.47 -3.39
CA PHE A 104 11.61 4.17 -2.94
C PHE A 104 12.76 3.75 -3.82
N PRO A 105 13.81 3.15 -3.24
CA PRO A 105 14.81 2.48 -4.04
C PRO A 105 14.12 1.40 -4.85
N LYS A 106 14.43 1.40 -6.15
CA LYS A 106 13.74 0.58 -7.16
C LYS A 106 14.06 -0.91 -7.02
N ASP A 107 15.03 -1.23 -6.17
CA ASP A 107 15.46 -2.58 -5.92
C ASP A 107 14.42 -3.31 -5.08
N ARG A 108 14.01 -4.49 -5.55
CA ARG A 108 13.06 -5.38 -4.85
C ARG A 108 13.78 -6.31 -3.88
N MET A 109 15.10 -6.18 -3.70
CA MET A 109 15.83 -7.04 -2.76
C MET A 109 15.27 -6.93 -1.35
N VAL A 110 14.72 -8.05 -0.89
CA VAL A 110 14.27 -8.27 0.47
C VAL A 110 15.26 -9.19 1.16
N GLU A 111 15.91 -8.71 2.20
CA GLU A 111 16.76 -9.51 3.06
C GLU A 111 15.94 -10.15 4.19
N TYR A 112 16.10 -11.47 4.34
CA TYR A 112 15.38 -12.23 5.36
C TYR A 112 16.19 -12.37 6.62
N TYR A 113 15.63 -11.93 7.75
CA TYR A 113 16.21 -12.18 9.06
C TYR A 113 15.40 -13.20 9.86
N LYS A 114 16.10 -13.86 10.78
CA LYS A 114 15.52 -14.78 11.78
C LYS A 114 15.79 -14.20 13.17
N GLY A 115 14.87 -14.43 14.11
CA GLY A 115 15.04 -13.97 15.49
C GLY A 115 14.56 -12.53 15.72
N ASN A 116 15.23 -11.81 16.61
CA ASN A 116 14.78 -10.50 17.08
C ASN A 116 15.05 -9.40 16.05
N THR A 117 14.04 -8.58 15.75
CA THR A 117 14.16 -7.45 14.81
C THR A 117 15.21 -6.42 15.21
N TRP A 118 15.42 -6.18 16.51
CA TRP A 118 16.45 -5.27 16.98
C TRP A 118 17.87 -5.80 16.73
N GLU A 119 18.07 -7.12 16.82
CA GLU A 119 19.34 -7.75 16.45
C GLU A 119 19.58 -7.64 14.93
N ALA A 120 18.53 -7.83 14.13
CA ALA A 120 18.60 -7.66 12.68
C ALA A 120 18.93 -6.21 12.30
N ILE A 121 18.31 -5.22 12.95
CA ILE A 121 18.61 -3.80 12.78
C ILE A 121 20.07 -3.51 13.14
N ASN A 122 20.53 -3.95 14.30
CA ASN A 122 21.91 -3.72 14.75
C ASN A 122 22.94 -4.36 13.81
N THR A 123 22.60 -5.48 13.19
CA THR A 123 23.47 -6.15 12.21
C THR A 123 23.48 -5.42 10.86
N ALA A 124 22.33 -4.89 10.44
CA ALA A 124 22.18 -4.21 9.16
C ALA A 124 22.80 -2.80 9.14
N LEU A 125 22.87 -2.12 10.30
CA LEU A 125 23.44 -0.78 10.43
C LEU A 125 24.97 -0.82 10.39
N GLN A 126 25.55 -0.25 9.33
CA GLN A 126 27.00 -0.02 9.22
C GLN A 126 27.40 1.44 9.55
N GLY A 127 26.60 2.13 10.36
CA GLY A 127 26.81 3.53 10.72
C GLY A 127 25.49 4.26 10.99
N PRO A 128 25.54 5.59 11.19
CA PRO A 128 24.34 6.40 11.32
C PRO A 128 23.57 6.42 9.99
N GLN A 129 22.46 5.70 9.94
CA GLN A 129 21.55 5.65 8.80
C GLN A 129 20.11 5.82 9.28
N THR A 130 19.26 6.43 8.45
CA THR A 130 17.82 6.50 8.71
C THR A 130 17.18 5.12 8.52
N ILE A 131 16.25 4.77 9.39
CA ILE A 131 15.49 3.50 9.32
C ILE A 131 14.00 3.81 9.38
N TRP A 132 13.25 3.21 8.47
CA TRP A 132 11.80 3.15 8.54
C TRP A 132 11.38 1.81 9.13
N LEU A 133 10.82 1.85 10.33
CA LEU A 133 10.23 0.68 10.98
C LEU A 133 8.81 0.50 10.47
N ILE A 134 8.48 -0.72 10.03
CA ILE A 134 7.20 -1.02 9.42
C ILE A 134 6.50 -2.11 10.24
N GLU A 135 5.44 -1.70 10.95
CA GLU A 135 4.67 -2.56 11.84
C GLU A 135 3.43 -3.16 11.16
N VAL A 136 3.17 -4.46 11.40
CA VAL A 136 1.87 -5.13 11.19
C VAL A 136 1.76 -6.24 12.26
N GLY A 137 0.70 -6.22 13.10
CA GLY A 137 0.53 -6.88 14.44
C GLY A 137 0.86 -8.37 14.59
N ASP A 138 1.11 -8.94 15.78
CA ASP A 138 0.36 -8.98 17.07
C ASP A 138 1.25 -8.60 18.30
N GLU A 139 0.62 -8.40 19.46
CA GLU A 139 1.04 -7.73 20.71
C GLU A 139 2.44 -8.05 21.27
N ASN A 140 3.12 -9.08 20.77
CA ASN A 140 4.40 -9.55 21.32
C ASN A 140 5.63 -9.36 20.41
N GLN A 141 5.51 -8.93 19.15
CA GLN A 141 6.65 -8.55 18.30
C GLN A 141 6.24 -7.50 17.25
N ARG A 142 6.36 -6.21 17.63
CA ARG A 142 5.74 -5.09 16.88
C ARG A 142 6.31 -4.82 15.49
N ILE A 143 7.58 -5.16 15.23
CA ILE A 143 8.26 -4.81 13.98
C ILE A 143 8.66 -6.09 13.27
N SER A 144 8.03 -6.38 12.13
CA SER A 144 8.33 -7.55 11.29
C SER A 144 9.02 -7.19 9.98
N GLN A 145 9.19 -5.89 9.74
CA GLN A 145 9.83 -5.31 8.58
C GLN A 145 10.50 -3.97 8.92
N PHE A 146 11.63 -3.67 8.30
CA PHE A 146 12.22 -2.34 8.29
C PHE A 146 12.91 -2.05 6.95
N VAL A 147 13.11 -0.77 6.66
CA VAL A 147 13.74 -0.30 5.42
C VAL A 147 14.83 0.69 5.78
N LEU A 148 16.03 0.52 5.23
CA LEU A 148 17.14 1.46 5.40
C LEU A 148 17.02 2.63 4.43
N GLU A 149 17.76 3.72 4.69
CA GLU A 149 17.82 4.90 3.83
C GLU A 149 18.17 4.60 2.36
N ASP A 150 19.02 3.61 2.14
CA ASP A 150 19.40 3.11 0.81
C ASP A 150 18.34 2.19 0.16
N GLY A 151 17.25 1.92 0.88
CA GLY A 151 16.06 1.17 0.48
C GLY A 151 16.15 -0.33 0.58
N ARG A 152 17.26 -0.86 1.10
CA ARG A 152 17.30 -2.27 1.45
C ARG A 152 16.20 -2.57 2.43
N THR A 153 15.36 -3.54 2.07
CA THR A 153 14.22 -3.96 2.85
C THR A 153 14.57 -5.22 3.60
N PHE A 154 14.33 -5.22 4.90
CA PHE A 154 14.53 -6.37 5.76
C PHE A 154 13.18 -6.81 6.31
N ARG A 155 12.89 -8.10 6.29
CA ARG A 155 11.69 -8.65 6.95
C ARG A 155 11.87 -10.10 7.35
N THR A 156 10.98 -10.58 8.21
CA THR A 156 10.89 -12.03 8.46
C THR A 156 10.34 -12.77 7.24
N TRP A 157 10.74 -14.03 7.06
CA TRP A 157 10.18 -14.89 6.00
C TRP A 157 8.65 -15.01 6.12
N LYS A 158 8.14 -15.22 7.34
CA LYS A 158 6.70 -15.24 7.63
C LYS A 158 6.01 -13.99 7.07
N LYS A 159 6.58 -12.80 7.35
CA LYS A 159 5.99 -11.55 6.87
C LYS A 159 6.05 -11.40 5.36
N HIS A 160 7.13 -11.89 4.75
CA HIS A 160 7.24 -11.89 3.30
C HIS A 160 6.11 -12.71 2.66
N THR A 161 5.90 -13.94 3.12
CA THR A 161 4.83 -14.81 2.62
C THR A 161 3.45 -14.17 2.80
N GLU A 162 3.15 -13.61 3.98
CA GLU A 162 1.88 -12.90 4.23
C GLU A 162 1.63 -11.74 3.23
N ILE A 163 2.68 -10.94 2.93
CA ILE A 163 2.58 -9.82 1.99
C ILE A 163 2.38 -10.32 0.57
N ILE A 164 3.11 -11.35 0.15
CA ILE A 164 2.98 -11.95 -1.18
C ILE A 164 1.58 -12.53 -1.37
N GLU A 165 1.07 -13.28 -0.40
CA GLU A 165 -0.30 -13.82 -0.42
C GLU A 165 -1.35 -12.70 -0.48
N SER A 166 -1.20 -11.66 0.35
CA SER A 166 -2.11 -10.50 0.33
C SER A 166 -2.06 -9.75 -1.00
N TYR A 167 -0.88 -9.60 -1.60
CA TYR A 167 -0.71 -8.95 -2.89
C TYR A 167 -1.36 -9.75 -4.02
N LYS A 168 -1.15 -11.08 -4.04
CA LYS A 168 -1.81 -11.97 -5.02
C LYS A 168 -3.32 -11.84 -4.93
N GLN A 169 -3.88 -11.92 -3.72
CA GLN A 169 -5.30 -11.75 -3.50
C GLN A 169 -5.81 -10.39 -3.98
N LEU A 170 -5.06 -9.30 -3.73
CA LEU A 170 -5.43 -7.97 -4.20
C LEU A 170 -5.48 -7.87 -5.72
N VAL A 171 -4.50 -8.49 -6.40
CA VAL A 171 -4.44 -8.50 -7.86
C VAL A 171 -5.58 -9.34 -8.46
N ASP A 172 -5.85 -10.52 -7.91
CA ASP A 172 -6.97 -11.36 -8.32
C ASP A 172 -8.31 -10.62 -8.11
N ASP A 173 -8.49 -10.00 -6.95
CA ASP A 173 -9.67 -9.17 -6.65
C ASP A 173 -9.82 -8.02 -7.65
N ALA A 174 -8.71 -7.42 -8.09
CA ALA A 174 -8.71 -6.31 -9.05
C ALA A 174 -9.13 -6.76 -10.44
N ILE A 175 -8.58 -7.88 -10.91
CA ILE A 175 -8.94 -8.49 -12.20
C ILE A 175 -10.43 -8.86 -12.22
N ASP A 176 -10.89 -9.55 -11.16
CA ASP A 176 -12.30 -9.95 -11.04
C ASP A 176 -13.24 -8.75 -10.98
N TRP A 177 -12.86 -7.70 -10.26
CA TRP A 177 -13.63 -6.47 -10.22
C TRP A 177 -13.68 -5.79 -11.58
N GLN A 178 -12.55 -5.63 -12.28
CA GLN A 178 -12.49 -5.04 -13.62
C GLN A 178 -13.35 -5.83 -14.63
N TYR A 179 -13.35 -7.15 -14.52
CA TYR A 179 -14.19 -8.02 -15.35
C TYR A 179 -15.69 -7.79 -15.07
N ARG A 180 -16.10 -7.80 -13.79
CA ARG A 180 -17.50 -7.54 -13.39
C ARG A 180 -18.02 -6.18 -13.82
N GLU A 181 -17.15 -5.16 -13.81
CA GLU A 181 -17.50 -3.80 -14.26
C GLU A 181 -17.44 -3.64 -15.79
N GLY A 182 -17.13 -4.71 -16.54
CA GLY A 182 -17.05 -4.69 -18.00
C GLY A 182 -15.86 -3.90 -18.55
N ILE A 183 -14.84 -3.63 -17.73
CA ILE A 183 -13.62 -2.90 -18.12
C ILE A 183 -12.71 -3.79 -18.95
N ILE A 184 -12.62 -5.08 -18.60
CA ILE A 184 -11.88 -6.10 -19.34
C ILE A 184 -12.82 -7.25 -19.75
N ASN A 185 -12.51 -7.92 -20.86
CA ASN A 185 -13.23 -9.10 -21.33
C ASN A 185 -12.56 -10.38 -20.80
N GLU A 186 -13.19 -11.54 -21.03
CA GLU A 186 -12.65 -12.85 -20.60
C GLU A 186 -11.26 -13.13 -21.16
N GLU A 187 -11.00 -12.77 -22.41
CA GLU A 187 -9.70 -12.96 -23.05
C GLU A 187 -8.59 -12.18 -22.33
N LYS A 188 -8.82 -10.89 -22.04
CA LYS A 188 -7.87 -10.07 -21.26
C LYS A 188 -7.73 -10.56 -19.83
N LYS A 189 -8.82 -10.99 -19.18
CA LYS A 189 -8.76 -11.60 -17.85
C LYS A 189 -7.84 -12.81 -17.84
N SER A 190 -7.98 -13.72 -18.81
CA SER A 190 -7.12 -14.91 -18.94
C SER A 190 -5.65 -14.54 -19.13
N ILE A 191 -5.34 -13.60 -20.02
CA ILE A 191 -3.97 -13.17 -20.31
C ILE A 191 -3.29 -12.57 -19.06
N ILE A 192 -4.01 -11.72 -18.32
CA ILE A 192 -3.47 -11.07 -17.12
C ILE A 192 -3.22 -12.11 -16.02
N SER A 193 -4.19 -13.00 -15.77
CA SER A 193 -4.05 -14.08 -14.78
C SER A 193 -2.89 -15.04 -15.12
N GLU A 194 -2.65 -15.35 -16.39
CA GLU A 194 -1.50 -16.17 -16.80
C GLU A 194 -0.16 -15.45 -16.66
N SER A 195 -0.10 -14.16 -17.01
CA SER A 195 1.14 -13.36 -16.91
C SER A 195 1.62 -13.21 -15.47
N LEU A 196 0.69 -13.18 -14.51
CA LEU A 196 1.01 -13.06 -13.09
C LEU A 196 1.52 -14.37 -12.46
N LYS A 197 1.08 -15.53 -12.98
CA LYS A 197 1.64 -16.84 -12.56
C LYS A 197 3.12 -17.01 -12.91
N VAL A 198 3.63 -16.29 -13.91
CA VAL A 198 5.04 -16.36 -14.32
C VAL A 198 5.94 -15.54 -13.40
N VAL A 199 5.42 -14.49 -12.76
CA VAL A 199 6.17 -13.67 -11.80
C VAL A 199 6.43 -14.44 -10.49
N ASP A 200 5.64 -15.48 -10.20
CA ASP A 200 5.83 -16.38 -9.05
C ASP A 200 7.09 -17.28 -9.15
N LEU A 201 7.73 -17.36 -10.31
CA LEU A 201 8.91 -18.21 -10.54
C LEU A 201 10.25 -17.45 -10.51
N ALA A 202 10.22 -16.14 -10.34
CA ALA A 202 11.40 -15.29 -10.24
C ALA A 202 11.58 -14.75 -8.81
N GLU A 203 11.68 -15.67 -7.85
CA GLU A 203 12.44 -15.46 -6.61
C GLU A 203 13.92 -15.78 -6.85
#